data_AF-A0A7Y1VV28-F1
#
_entry.id   AF-A0A7Y1VV28-F1
#
_cell.length_a   1.000
_cell.length_b   1.000
_cell.length_c   1.000
_cell.angle_alpha   90.00
_cell.angle_beta   90.00
_cell.angle_gamma   90.00
#
_symmetry.space_group_name_H-M   'P 1'
#
loop_
_entity.id
_entity.type
_entity.pdbx_description
1 polymer ?
#
loop_
_entity_poly.entity_id
_entity_poly.type
_entity_poly.pdbx_seq_one_letter_code
_entity_poly.pdbx_strand_id
1 'polypeptide(L)'
;MRILRSLALIILFAINLHGNSHNVYTKSAVYNEWYESFLSAAQWCGSNLPDDAFLMSIKPRIVYLYSGLKGMPMVSERDIYSIGYAELKLKEIKENQVTHLIVDAISNSTKKNIYPILNSNKEKFEAIPIANLNDKCTVVEVLDW
;
A
#
# COMPACT_ATOMS: atom_id res chain seq x y z
N MET A 1 -19.56 29.64 -16.83
CA MET A 1 -18.52 29.16 -15.89
C MET A 1 -18.80 27.81 -15.20
N ARG A 2 -20.05 27.39 -14.95
CA ARG A 2 -20.36 26.09 -14.33
C ARG A 2 -20.07 24.86 -15.22
N ILE A 3 -20.36 24.96 -16.52
CA ILE A 3 -20.23 23.85 -17.48
C ILE A 3 -18.76 23.43 -17.71
N LEU A 4 -17.83 24.40 -17.73
CA LEU A 4 -16.40 24.13 -17.87
C LEU A 4 -15.82 23.32 -16.68
N ARG A 5 -16.35 23.54 -15.48
CA ARG A 5 -15.92 22.82 -14.26
C ARG A 5 -16.37 21.36 -14.27
N SER A 6 -17.57 21.09 -14.75
CA SER A 6 -18.09 19.73 -14.91
C SER A 6 -17.31 18.94 -15.96
N LEU A 7 -16.94 19.58 -17.07
CA LEU A 7 -16.15 18.93 -18.13
C LEU A 7 -14.72 18.59 -17.66
N ALA A 8 -14.08 19.49 -16.90
CA ALA A 8 -12.77 19.23 -16.30
C ALA A 8 -12.80 18.07 -15.31
N LEU A 9 -13.89 17.95 -14.52
CA LEU A 9 -14.08 16.83 -13.59
C LEU A 9 -14.24 15.50 -14.34
N ILE A 10 -15.03 15.47 -15.42
CA ILE A 10 -15.25 14.27 -16.25
C ILE A 10 -13.94 13.83 -16.91
N ILE A 11 -13.14 14.77 -17.41
CA ILE A 11 -11.83 14.49 -18.02
C ILE A 11 -10.86 13.94 -16.96
N LEU A 12 -10.84 14.49 -15.74
CA LEU A 12 -10.04 13.97 -14.64
C LEU A 12 -10.43 12.54 -14.25
N PHE A 13 -11.73 12.21 -14.23
CA PHE A 13 -12.19 10.84 -13.99
C PHE A 13 -11.82 9.88 -15.13
N ALA A 14 -12.00 10.31 -16.39
CA ALA A 14 -11.74 9.47 -17.56
C ALA A 14 -10.24 9.11 -17.72
N ILE A 15 -9.34 10.06 -17.45
CA ILE A 15 -7.90 9.87 -17.57
C ILE A 15 -7.34 9.01 -16.41
N ASN A 16 -7.87 9.17 -15.18
CA ASN A 16 -7.37 8.41 -14.03
C ASN A 16 -7.81 6.93 -14.02
N LEU A 17 -8.92 6.59 -14.69
CA LEU A 17 -9.43 5.22 -14.71
C LEU A 17 -8.76 4.33 -15.77
N HIS A 18 -8.38 4.86 -16.93
CA HIS A 18 -7.97 4.03 -18.08
C HIS A 18 -6.64 3.27 -17.90
N GLY A 19 -5.62 3.85 -17.27
CA GLY A 19 -4.29 3.22 -17.17
C GLY A 19 -4.20 2.06 -16.17
N ASN A 20 -4.94 2.15 -15.07
CA ASN A 20 -4.91 1.13 -14.00
C ASN A 20 -5.98 0.05 -14.17
N SER A 21 -7.17 0.40 -14.69
CA SER A 21 -8.26 -0.59 -14.87
C SER A 21 -7.95 -1.62 -15.96
N HIS A 22 -7.27 -1.21 -17.04
CA HIS A 22 -6.86 -2.13 -18.11
C HIS A 22 -5.90 -3.22 -17.61
N ASN A 23 -4.98 -2.89 -16.69
CA ASN A 23 -4.09 -3.85 -16.05
C ASN A 23 -4.81 -4.78 -15.06
N VAL A 24 -5.87 -4.31 -14.41
CA VAL A 24 -6.72 -5.13 -13.52
C VAL A 24 -7.53 -6.14 -14.34
N TYR A 25 -8.07 -5.73 -15.49
CA TYR A 25 -8.87 -6.59 -16.37
C TYR A 25 -8.02 -7.65 -17.08
N THR A 26 -6.86 -7.27 -17.63
CA THR A 26 -6.05 -8.16 -18.50
C THR A 26 -5.08 -9.08 -17.75
N LYS A 27 -4.71 -8.79 -16.49
CA LYS A 27 -3.82 -9.66 -15.69
C LYS A 27 -4.54 -10.65 -14.77
N SER A 28 -5.87 -10.62 -14.73
CA SER A 28 -6.73 -11.43 -13.85
C SER A 28 -6.47 -12.95 -13.89
N ALA A 29 -5.90 -13.49 -14.97
CA ALA A 29 -5.63 -14.93 -15.10
C ALA A 29 -4.31 -15.41 -14.44
N VAL A 30 -3.35 -14.53 -14.12
CA VAL A 30 -2.04 -14.90 -13.52
C VAL A 30 -1.77 -14.13 -12.21
N TYR A 31 -2.52 -13.05 -11.94
CA TYR A 31 -2.43 -12.26 -10.72
C TYR A 31 -3.34 -12.73 -9.57
N ASN A 32 -4.09 -13.82 -9.73
CA ASN A 32 -5.27 -14.09 -8.89
C ASN A 32 -4.94 -14.19 -7.39
N GLU A 33 -4.18 -15.18 -6.94
CA GLU A 33 -4.09 -15.51 -5.52
C GLU A 33 -3.38 -14.42 -4.72
N TRP A 34 -2.29 -13.87 -5.26
CA TRP A 34 -1.51 -12.86 -4.55
C TRP A 34 -2.21 -11.49 -4.52
N TYR A 35 -2.90 -11.14 -5.60
CA TYR A 35 -3.67 -9.90 -5.63
C TYR A 35 -4.92 -10.05 -4.76
N GLU A 36 -5.57 -11.22 -4.75
CA GLU A 36 -6.63 -11.56 -3.81
C GLU A 36 -6.15 -11.46 -2.36
N SER A 37 -4.93 -11.90 -2.04
CA SER A 37 -4.34 -11.66 -0.71
C SER A 37 -4.23 -10.20 -0.38
N PHE A 38 -3.72 -9.39 -1.33
CA PHE A 38 -3.53 -7.97 -1.12
C PHE A 38 -4.88 -7.26 -0.90
N LEU A 39 -5.91 -7.64 -1.66
CA LEU A 39 -7.27 -7.14 -1.48
C LEU A 39 -7.87 -7.61 -0.16
N SER A 40 -7.66 -8.87 0.22
CA SER A 40 -8.13 -9.45 1.49
C SER A 40 -7.48 -8.76 2.68
N ALA A 41 -6.18 -8.46 2.61
CA ALA A 41 -5.46 -7.68 3.61
C ALA A 41 -6.03 -6.26 3.71
N ALA A 42 -6.30 -5.59 2.58
CA ALA A 42 -6.92 -4.27 2.60
C ALA A 42 -8.33 -4.29 3.23
N GLN A 43 -9.17 -5.26 2.87
CA GLN A 43 -10.50 -5.43 3.45
C GLN A 43 -10.44 -5.73 4.96
N TRP A 44 -9.49 -6.59 5.36
CA TRP A 44 -9.26 -6.87 6.77
C TRP A 44 -8.87 -5.59 7.52
N CYS A 45 -7.96 -4.79 6.97
CA CYS A 45 -7.58 -3.52 7.58
C CYS A 45 -8.79 -2.60 7.80
N GLY A 46 -9.66 -2.45 6.79
CA GLY A 46 -10.85 -1.62 6.91
C GLY A 46 -11.89 -2.12 7.93
N SER A 47 -11.84 -3.41 8.28
CA SER A 47 -12.80 -4.01 9.22
C SER A 47 -12.26 -4.12 10.66
N ASN A 48 -10.94 -4.03 10.84
CA ASN A 48 -10.28 -4.35 12.12
C ASN A 48 -9.37 -3.25 12.66
N LEU A 49 -8.94 -2.29 11.84
CA LEU A 49 -8.10 -1.19 12.29
C LEU A 49 -8.95 0.04 12.64
N PRO A 50 -8.43 0.94 13.51
CA PRO A 50 -9.05 2.23 13.79
C PRO A 50 -9.26 3.09 12.53
N ASP A 51 -10.29 3.94 12.53
CA ASP A 51 -10.64 4.83 11.40
C ASP A 51 -9.52 5.84 11.05
N ASP A 52 -8.65 6.15 12.02
CA ASP A 52 -7.50 7.04 11.85
C ASP A 52 -6.21 6.30 11.45
N ALA A 53 -6.25 4.98 11.27
CA ALA A 53 -5.12 4.21 10.79
C ALA A 53 -4.64 4.71 9.42
N PHE A 54 -3.34 4.97 9.33
CA PHE A 54 -2.67 5.41 8.11
C PHE A 54 -1.80 4.30 7.53
N LEU A 55 -2.12 3.86 6.30
CA LEU A 55 -1.57 2.66 5.67
C LEU A 55 -0.49 2.97 4.64
N MET A 56 0.64 2.27 4.70
CA MET A 56 1.63 2.29 3.62
C MET A 56 1.54 1.01 2.78
N SER A 57 1.41 1.14 1.45
CA SER A 57 1.32 -0.03 0.55
C SER A 57 1.87 0.24 -0.85
N ILE A 58 2.10 -0.80 -1.65
CA ILE A 58 2.51 -0.65 -3.06
C ILE A 58 1.41 -0.05 -3.97
N LYS A 59 0.15 -0.07 -3.50
CA LYS A 59 -1.02 0.40 -4.27
C LYS A 59 -2.00 1.12 -3.34
N PRO A 60 -1.65 2.30 -2.81
CA PRO A 60 -2.45 2.99 -1.79
C PRO A 60 -3.87 3.34 -2.27
N ARG A 61 -4.06 3.62 -3.57
CA ARG A 61 -5.40 3.89 -4.13
C ARG A 61 -6.31 2.66 -4.09
N ILE A 62 -5.75 1.46 -4.34
CA ILE A 62 -6.52 0.22 -4.26
C ILE A 62 -6.85 -0.07 -2.80
N VAL A 63 -5.89 0.11 -1.90
CA VAL A 63 -6.14 -0.04 -0.46
C VAL A 63 -7.28 0.87 -0.01
N TYR A 64 -7.24 2.17 -0.34
CA TYR A 64 -8.32 3.10 0.01
C TYR A 64 -9.70 2.65 -0.48
N LEU A 65 -9.80 2.09 -1.70
CA LEU A 65 -11.07 1.61 -2.24
C LEU A 65 -11.64 0.40 -1.48
N TYR A 66 -10.78 -0.45 -0.91
CA TYR A 66 -11.17 -1.71 -0.26
C TYR A 66 -11.20 -1.62 1.28
N SER A 67 -10.47 -0.69 1.87
CA SER A 67 -10.39 -0.50 3.32
C SER A 67 -11.10 0.76 3.82
N GLY A 68 -11.28 1.78 2.96
CA GLY A 68 -11.71 3.12 3.38
C GLY A 68 -10.62 3.95 4.10
N LEU A 69 -9.48 3.33 4.43
CA LEU A 69 -8.39 3.96 5.19
C LEU A 69 -7.44 4.72 4.27
N LYS A 70 -6.98 5.87 4.74
CA LYS A 70 -6.00 6.68 4.02
C LYS A 70 -4.66 5.93 3.95
N GLY A 71 -3.90 6.22 2.91
CA GLY A 71 -2.58 5.62 2.78
C GLY A 71 -1.65 6.29 1.80
N MET A 72 -0.41 5.86 1.82
CA MET A 72 0.69 6.40 1.04
C MET A 72 1.49 5.31 0.34
N PRO A 73 2.21 5.65 -0.76
CA PRO A 73 3.01 4.66 -1.47
C PRO A 73 4.18 4.19 -0.62
N MET A 74 4.39 2.88 -0.59
CA MET A 74 5.49 2.24 0.15
C MET A 74 6.84 2.48 -0.49
N VAL A 75 6.89 2.48 -1.82
CA VAL A 75 8.10 2.71 -2.57
C VAL A 75 7.84 3.76 -3.64
N SER A 76 8.72 4.76 -3.72
CA SER A 76 8.75 5.71 -4.82
C SER A 76 9.94 5.37 -5.74
N GLU A 77 9.77 5.57 -7.05
CA GLU A 77 10.82 5.31 -8.06
C GLU A 77 12.09 6.15 -7.82
N ARG A 78 11.95 7.30 -7.15
CA ARG A 78 13.07 8.19 -6.84
C ARG A 78 13.93 7.69 -5.67
N ASP A 79 13.34 6.91 -4.77
CA ASP A 79 14.00 6.59 -3.50
C ASP A 79 14.80 5.29 -3.56
N ILE A 80 14.44 4.34 -4.44
CA ILE A 80 15.07 2.99 -4.48
C ILE A 80 16.57 2.98 -4.82
N TYR A 81 17.11 4.09 -5.33
CA TYR A 81 18.53 4.25 -5.65
C TYR A 81 19.24 5.25 -4.72
N SER A 82 18.55 5.75 -3.69
CA SER A 82 19.13 6.72 -2.77
C SER A 82 20.10 6.04 -1.79
N ILE A 83 21.25 6.68 -1.57
CA ILE A 83 22.14 6.32 -0.46
C ILE A 83 21.38 6.66 0.83
N GLY A 84 21.32 5.71 1.77
CA GLY A 84 20.58 5.89 3.02
C GLY A 84 19.06 5.73 2.88
N TYR A 85 18.60 4.96 1.88
CA TYR A 85 17.17 4.70 1.67
C TYR A 85 16.46 4.18 2.92
N ALA A 86 17.09 3.30 3.70
CA ALA A 86 16.48 2.72 4.89
C ALA A 86 16.16 3.79 5.94
N GLU A 87 17.10 4.69 6.20
CA GLU A 87 16.96 5.80 7.14
C GLU A 87 15.91 6.80 6.65
N LEU A 88 15.93 7.12 5.35
CA LEU A 88 14.94 8.00 4.73
C LEU A 88 13.53 7.41 4.82
N LYS A 89 13.39 6.10 4.57
CA LYS A 89 12.10 5.42 4.65
C LYS A 89 11.59 5.34 6.08
N LEU A 90 12.44 5.03 7.05
CA LEU A 90 12.06 5.07 8.48
C LEU A 90 11.60 6.48 8.88
N LYS A 91 12.37 7.51 8.48
CA LYS A 91 11.99 8.91 8.71
C LYS A 91 10.63 9.23 8.08
N GLU A 92 10.38 8.79 6.85
CA GLU A 92 9.11 9.00 6.17
C GLU A 92 7.93 8.32 6.88
N ILE A 93 8.09 7.05 7.32
CA ILE A 93 7.06 6.33 8.10
C ILE A 93 6.76 7.12 9.39
N LYS A 94 7.79 7.66 10.05
CA LYS A 94 7.65 8.48 11.28
C LYS A 94 6.94 9.80 11.03
N GLU A 95 7.44 10.60 10.10
CA GLU A 95 6.94 11.96 9.84
C GLU A 95 5.51 11.96 9.30
N ASN A 96 5.13 10.92 8.55
CA ASN A 96 3.77 10.77 8.06
C ASN A 96 2.84 10.03 9.03
N GLN A 97 3.32 9.67 10.23
CA GLN A 97 2.54 8.95 11.24
C GLN A 97 1.89 7.67 10.68
N VAL A 98 2.65 6.92 9.87
CA VAL A 98 2.18 5.64 9.35
C VAL A 98 2.04 4.67 10.51
N THR A 99 0.87 4.07 10.60
CA THR A 99 0.52 3.14 11.68
C THR A 99 0.66 1.68 11.24
N HIS A 100 0.45 1.40 9.95
CA HIS A 100 0.50 0.04 9.44
C HIS A 100 1.03 -0.01 8.00
N LEU A 101 1.58 -1.15 7.63
CA LEU A 101 2.05 -1.46 6.28
C LEU A 101 1.34 -2.72 5.76
N ILE A 102 0.93 -2.71 4.50
CA ILE A 102 0.50 -3.93 3.79
C ILE A 102 1.65 -4.37 2.89
N VAL A 103 2.37 -5.40 3.30
CA VAL A 103 3.63 -5.85 2.70
C VAL A 103 3.39 -7.07 1.83
N ASP A 104 3.57 -6.91 0.53
CA ASP A 104 3.37 -7.98 -0.45
C ASP A 104 4.65 -8.79 -0.71
N ALA A 105 4.51 -10.10 -0.87
CA ALA A 105 5.63 -10.99 -1.17
C ALA A 105 5.90 -11.17 -2.68
N ILE A 106 5.24 -10.41 -3.57
CA ILE A 106 5.48 -10.49 -5.03
C ILE A 106 6.55 -9.50 -5.45
N SER A 107 6.35 -8.24 -5.07
CA SER A 107 7.03 -7.08 -5.60
C SER A 107 8.52 -7.17 -5.31
N ASN A 108 9.32 -7.22 -6.37
CA ASN A 108 10.78 -7.11 -6.26
C ASN A 108 11.19 -5.82 -5.55
N SER A 109 10.37 -4.78 -5.66
CA SER A 109 10.58 -3.53 -4.94
C SER A 109 10.39 -3.72 -3.44
N THR A 110 9.29 -4.35 -3.01
CA THR A 110 9.04 -4.65 -1.58
C THR A 110 10.14 -5.54 -1.00
N LYS A 111 10.54 -6.58 -1.74
CA LYS A 111 11.61 -7.50 -1.33
C LYS A 111 12.96 -6.83 -1.12
N LYS A 112 13.36 -5.97 -2.05
CA LYS A 112 14.68 -5.32 -2.02
C LYS A 112 14.74 -4.13 -1.08
N ASN A 113 13.62 -3.42 -0.92
CA ASN A 113 13.63 -2.12 -0.28
C ASN A 113 12.99 -2.15 1.12
N ILE A 114 11.98 -2.98 1.35
CA ILE A 114 11.16 -2.90 2.56
C ILE A 114 11.47 -4.04 3.53
N TYR A 115 11.57 -5.28 3.05
CA TYR A 115 11.92 -6.40 3.93
C TYR A 115 13.25 -6.19 4.70
N PRO A 116 14.32 -5.63 4.12
CA PRO A 116 15.54 -5.35 4.88
C PRO A 116 15.33 -4.34 6.02
N ILE A 117 14.44 -3.36 5.82
CA ILE A 117 14.11 -2.35 6.85
C ILE A 117 13.35 -3.02 7.99
N LEU A 118 12.30 -3.78 7.68
CA LEU A 118 11.51 -4.50 8.68
C LEU A 118 12.37 -5.50 9.48
N ASN A 119 13.22 -6.26 8.78
CA ASN A 119 14.08 -7.26 9.42
C ASN A 119 15.17 -6.65 10.30
N SER A 120 15.67 -5.45 9.97
CA SER A 120 16.71 -4.76 10.73
C SER A 120 16.16 -3.88 11.87
N ASN A 121 14.85 -3.72 11.96
CA ASN A 121 14.18 -2.86 12.95
C ASN A 121 12.98 -3.57 13.59
N LYS A 122 13.15 -4.84 14.00
CA LYS A 122 12.06 -5.67 14.54
C LYS A 122 11.43 -5.10 15.81
N GLU A 123 12.14 -4.23 16.51
CA GLU A 123 11.64 -3.51 17.68
C GLU A 123 10.61 -2.43 17.34
N LYS A 124 10.50 -2.02 16.06
CA LYS A 124 9.56 -0.99 15.59
C LYS A 124 8.36 -1.55 14.82
N PHE A 125 8.43 -2.82 14.45
CA PHE A 125 7.48 -3.43 13.53
C PHE A 125 7.04 -4.81 14.01
N GLU A 126 5.73 -5.02 14.08
CA GLU A 126 5.14 -6.30 14.43
C GLU A 126 4.22 -6.81 13.33
N ALA A 127 4.37 -8.09 12.94
CA ALA A 127 3.49 -8.69 11.96
C ALA A 127 2.17 -9.11 12.63
N ILE A 128 1.04 -8.66 12.09
CA ILE A 128 -0.28 -9.04 12.58
C ILE A 128 -0.68 -10.39 11.94
N PRO A 129 -0.93 -11.44 12.73
CA PRO A 129 -1.42 -12.70 12.22
C PRO A 129 -2.89 -12.56 11.80
N ILE A 130 -3.18 -12.73 10.50
CA ILE A 130 -4.53 -12.66 9.95
C ILE A 130 -4.98 -14.06 9.53
N ALA A 131 -6.06 -14.54 10.16
CA ALA A 131 -6.66 -15.82 9.81
C ALA A 131 -7.13 -15.83 8.35
N ASN A 132 -6.81 -16.88 7.60
CA ASN A 132 -7.15 -17.06 6.19
C ASN A 132 -6.52 -16.06 5.21
N LEU A 133 -5.58 -15.22 5.66
CA LEU A 133 -4.69 -14.53 4.73
C LEU A 133 -3.60 -15.52 4.34
N ASN A 134 -3.48 -15.82 3.04
CA ASN A 134 -2.39 -16.66 2.56
C ASN A 134 -1.03 -15.99 2.82
N ASP A 135 0.06 -16.76 2.71
CA ASP A 135 1.45 -16.36 2.97
C ASP A 135 2.02 -15.31 2.00
N LYS A 136 1.16 -14.67 1.21
CA LYS A 136 1.50 -13.82 0.06
C LYS A 136 1.44 -12.34 0.40
N CYS A 137 0.76 -11.99 1.49
CA CYS A 137 0.70 -10.63 2.02
C CYS A 137 0.73 -10.68 3.55
N THR A 138 1.29 -9.63 4.16
CA THR A 138 1.34 -9.49 5.61
C THR A 138 0.97 -8.06 5.98
N VAL A 139 0.15 -7.90 7.00
CA VAL A 139 -0.08 -6.59 7.62
C VAL A 139 0.91 -6.45 8.76
N VAL A 140 1.59 -5.32 8.81
CA VAL A 140 2.62 -5.00 9.81
C VAL A 140 2.18 -3.74 10.54
N GLU A 141 2.14 -3.80 11.86
CA GLU A 141 1.92 -2.67 12.76
C GLU A 141 3.24 -1.93 13.02
N VAL A 142 3.15 -0.61 13.13
CA VAL A 142 4.24 0.25 13.61
C VAL A 142 4.03 0.47 15.10
N LEU A 143 4.93 -0.05 15.93
CA LEU A 143 4.76 -0.09 17.39
C LEU A 143 4.99 1.28 18.02
N ASP A 144 6.23 1.78 17.95
CA ASP A 144 6.64 3.07 18.52
C ASP A 144 7.98 3.52 17.91
N TRP A 145 8.30 4.82 18.08
CA TRP A 145 9.45 5.51 17.46
C TRP A 145 10.54 6.00 18.41
#